data_AF-A0A942FS43-F1
#
_entry.id   AF-A0A942FS43-F1
#
_cell.length_a   1.000
_cell.length_b   1.000
_cell.length_c   1.000
_cell.angle_alpha   90.00
_cell.angle_beta   90.00
_cell.angle_gamma   90.00
#
_symmetry.space_group_name_H-M   'P 1'
#
loop_
_entity.id
_entity.type
_entity.pdbx_description
1 polymer ?
#
loop_
_entity_poly.entity_id
_entity_poly.type
_entity_poly.pdbx_seq_one_letter_code
_entity_poly.pdbx_strand_id
1 'polypeptide(L)'
;MTANALVQTRINGKVKAEASAVLATMGLTVSDAVRIMLTRVAHDKALPFEPLRPNAETIAAMEEARAGNLESFDSIEALMADLNADD
;
A
#
# COMPACT_ATOMS: atom_id res chain seq x y z
N MET A 1 18.49 -23.51 15.80
CA MET A 1 17.95 -22.50 16.73
C MET A 1 16.90 -21.70 15.98
N THR A 2 15.68 -21.59 16.49
CA THR A 2 14.71 -20.64 15.93
C THR A 2 15.16 -19.23 16.30
N ALA A 3 15.63 -18.46 15.32
CA ALA A 3 16.04 -17.08 15.54
C ALA A 3 14.80 -16.21 15.76
N ASN A 4 14.55 -15.83 17.01
CA ASN A 4 13.47 -14.92 17.36
C ASN A 4 13.93 -13.47 17.11
N ALA A 5 13.12 -12.67 16.42
CA ALA A 5 13.37 -11.25 16.18
C ALA A 5 12.28 -10.39 16.83
N LEU A 6 12.67 -9.24 17.40
CA LEU A 6 11.75 -8.30 18.04
C LEU A 6 11.28 -7.23 17.04
N VAL A 7 9.98 -6.95 17.03
CA VAL A 7 9.40 -5.82 16.27
C VAL A 7 8.95 -4.77 17.27
N GLN A 8 9.52 -3.56 17.16
CA GLN A 8 9.18 -2.41 18.00
C GLN A 8 8.94 -1.18 17.13
N THR A 9 7.76 -0.57 17.26
CA THR A 9 7.36 0.61 16.49
C THR A 9 6.67 1.63 17.39
N ARG A 10 6.79 2.92 17.05
CA ARG A 10 6.06 4.00 17.73
C ARG A 10 4.66 4.13 17.13
N ILE A 11 3.67 4.35 17.98
CA ILE A 11 2.28 4.59 17.59
C ILE A 11 1.65 5.57 18.58
N ASN A 12 0.63 6.30 18.14
CA ASN A 12 -0.19 7.13 19.02
C ASN A 12 -0.84 6.26 20.12
N GLY A 13 -0.77 6.70 21.38
CA GLY A 13 -1.31 5.97 22.53
C GLY A 13 -2.81 5.70 22.46
N LYS A 14 -3.60 6.63 21.91
CA LYS A 14 -5.04 6.47 21.71
C LYS A 14 -5.32 5.37 20.69
N VAL A 15 -4.62 5.37 19.56
CA VAL A 15 -4.74 4.34 18.51
C VAL A 15 -4.38 2.96 19.07
N LYS A 16 -3.31 2.87 19.87
CA LYS A 16 -2.93 1.60 20.52
C LYS A 16 -4.05 1.09 21.45
N ALA A 17 -4.64 1.96 22.25
CA ALA A 17 -5.70 1.58 23.19
C ALA A 17 -6.95 1.09 22.45
N GLU A 18 -7.40 1.85 21.44
CA GLU A 18 -8.55 1.49 20.61
C GLU A 18 -8.33 0.16 19.88
N ALA A 19 -7.20 -0.01 19.21
CA ALA A 19 -6.86 -1.26 18.52
C ALA A 19 -6.78 -2.45 19.48
N SER A 20 -6.23 -2.26 20.69
CA SER A 20 -6.16 -3.32 21.70
C SER A 20 -7.55 -3.76 22.17
N ALA A 21 -8.48 -2.82 22.36
CA ALA A 21 -9.84 -3.14 22.75
C ALA A 21 -10.58 -3.93 21.65
N VAL A 22 -10.47 -3.51 20.39
CA VAL A 22 -11.09 -4.21 19.25
C VAL A 22 -10.50 -5.60 19.05
N LEU A 23 -9.17 -5.75 19.10
CA LEU A 23 -8.54 -7.06 18.95
C LEU A 23 -8.90 -8.02 20.10
N ALA A 24 -9.05 -7.49 21.32
CA ALA A 24 -9.47 -8.29 22.46
C ALA A 24 -10.88 -8.89 22.28
N THR A 25 -11.81 -8.20 21.59
CA THR A 25 -13.13 -8.78 21.28
C THR A 25 -13.04 -9.95 20.30
N MET A 26 -11.93 -10.09 19.58
CA MET A 26 -11.62 -11.20 18.68
C MET A 26 -10.72 -12.27 19.34
N GLY A 27 -10.37 -12.10 20.62
CA GLY A 27 -9.44 -12.99 21.33
C GLY A 27 -7.98 -12.83 20.92
N LEU A 28 -7.61 -11.69 20.31
CA LEU A 28 -6.26 -11.42 19.81
C LEU A 28 -5.57 -10.32 20.62
N THR A 29 -4.26 -10.45 20.79
CA THR A 29 -3.41 -9.34 21.24
C THR A 29 -2.91 -8.51 20.07
N VAL A 30 -2.41 -7.30 20.33
CA VAL A 30 -1.70 -6.50 19.31
C VAL A 30 -0.53 -7.28 18.70
N SER A 31 0.19 -8.05 19.51
CA SER A 31 1.30 -8.86 19.02
C SER A 31 0.85 -10.00 18.11
N ASP A 32 -0.33 -10.58 18.33
CA ASP A 32 -0.90 -11.59 17.43
C ASP A 32 -1.25 -10.98 16.08
N ALA A 33 -1.92 -9.82 16.09
CA ALA A 33 -2.27 -9.10 14.86
C ALA A 33 -1.02 -8.71 14.05
N VAL A 34 0.02 -8.19 14.70
CA VAL A 34 1.29 -7.84 14.05
C VAL A 34 1.97 -9.07 13.45
N ARG A 35 1.99 -10.21 14.16
CA ARG A 35 2.53 -11.46 13.60
C ARG A 35 1.76 -11.91 12.37
N ILE A 36 0.44 -11.96 12.44
CA ILE A 36 -0.42 -12.35 11.32
C ILE A 36 -0.18 -11.44 10.11
N MET A 37 -0.15 -10.12 10.33
CA MET A 37 0.13 -9.13 9.28
C MET A 37 1.48 -9.39 8.59
N LEU A 38 2.56 -9.52 9.36
CA LEU A 38 3.90 -9.70 8.81
C LEU A 38 4.04 -11.05 8.10
N THR A 39 3.42 -12.11 8.62
CA THR A 39 3.37 -13.41 7.93
C THR A 39 2.64 -13.31 6.60
N ARG A 40 1.50 -12.59 6.55
CA ARG A 40 0.74 -12.40 5.31
C ARG A 40 1.53 -11.61 4.28
N VAL A 41 2.19 -10.52 4.69
CA VAL A 41 3.06 -9.72 3.80
C VAL A 41 4.20 -10.56 3.24
N ALA A 42 4.85 -11.37 4.08
CA ALA A 42 5.95 -12.23 3.67
C ALA A 42 5.50 -13.30 2.66
N HIS A 43 4.30 -13.84 2.83
CA HIS A 43 3.73 -14.87 1.96
C HIS A 43 3.20 -14.30 0.64
N ASP A 44 2.34 -13.29 0.70
CA ASP A 44 1.60 -12.76 -0.45
C ASP A 44 2.38 -11.76 -1.28
N LYS A 45 3.48 -11.22 -0.75
CA LYS A 45 4.24 -10.11 -1.36
C LYS A 45 3.40 -8.86 -1.61
N ALA A 46 2.33 -8.68 -0.84
CA ALA A 46 1.42 -7.55 -0.90
C ALA A 46 1.02 -7.10 0.51
N LEU A 47 0.56 -5.86 0.65
CA LEU A 47 -0.02 -5.39 1.90
C LEU A 47 -1.42 -5.99 2.09
N PRO A 48 -1.80 -6.37 3.33
CA PRO A 48 -3.08 -7.05 3.61
C PRO A 48 -4.28 -6.10 3.63
N PHE A 49 -4.08 -4.84 3.26
CA PHE A 49 -5.07 -3.82 3.02
C PHE A 49 -4.63 -3.08 1.76
N GLU A 50 -5.57 -2.50 1.01
CA GLU A 50 -5.25 -1.65 -0.12
C GLU A 50 -4.62 -0.35 0.39
N PRO A 51 -3.29 -0.18 0.26
CA PRO A 51 -2.62 1.00 0.81
C PRO A 51 -2.75 2.20 -0.13
N LEU A 52 -2.99 1.92 -1.42
CA LEU A 52 -3.05 2.86 -2.51
C LEU A 52 -4.46 3.42 -2.60
N ARG A 53 -4.81 4.33 -1.69
CA ARG A 53 -5.76 5.37 -2.05
C ARG A 53 -4.98 6.34 -2.95
N PRO A 54 -5.30 6.46 -4.25
CA PRO A 54 -4.57 7.35 -5.14
C PRO A 54 -4.54 8.76 -4.54
N ASN A 55 -3.38 9.42 -4.59
CA ASN A 55 -3.27 10.80 -4.13
C ASN A 55 -4.03 11.73 -5.10
N ALA A 56 -4.21 13.00 -4.73
CA ALA A 56 -4.99 13.94 -5.54
C ALA A 56 -4.45 14.06 -6.98
N GLU A 57 -3.13 14.03 -7.16
CA GLU A 57 -2.46 14.07 -8.46
C GLU A 57 -2.78 12.83 -9.31
N THR A 58 -2.69 11.64 -8.73
CA THR A 58 -3.01 10.39 -9.43
C THR A 58 -4.51 10.33 -9.77
N ILE A 59 -5.38 10.83 -8.90
CA ILE A 59 -6.82 10.93 -9.18
C ILE A 59 -7.05 11.84 -10.39
N ALA A 60 -6.44 13.03 -10.42
CA ALA A 60 -6.57 13.97 -11.53
C ALA A 60 -6.09 13.36 -12.86
N ALA A 61 -4.91 12.71 -12.86
CA ALA A 61 -4.39 12.01 -14.04
C ALA A 61 -5.35 10.90 -14.53
N MET A 62 -5.96 10.14 -13.61
CA MET A 62 -6.97 9.13 -13.97
C MET A 62 -8.26 9.75 -14.54
N GLU A 63 -8.67 10.92 -14.07
CA GLU A 63 -9.84 11.65 -14.60
C GLU A 63 -9.57 12.20 -16.00
N GLU A 64 -8.41 12.81 -16.23
CA GLU A 64 -7.97 13.28 -17.55
C GLU A 64 -7.89 12.12 -18.56
N ALA A 65 -7.32 10.99 -18.12
CA ALA A 65 -7.27 9.77 -18.93
C ALA A 65 -8.66 9.28 -19.36
N ARG A 66 -9.62 9.27 -18.42
CA ARG A 66 -11.01 8.86 -18.69
C ARG A 66 -11.78 9.87 -19.52
N ALA A 67 -11.44 11.15 -19.44
CA ALA A 67 -12.00 12.20 -20.28
C ALA A 67 -11.52 12.13 -21.73
N GLY A 68 -10.53 11.27 -22.03
CA GLY A 68 -9.96 11.12 -23.36
C GLY A 68 -8.89 12.16 -23.69
N ASN A 69 -8.35 12.85 -22.69
CA ASN A 69 -7.29 13.85 -22.85
C ASN A 69 -5.90 13.20 -22.84
N LEU A 70 -5.76 12.04 -23.49
CA LEU A 70 -4.48 11.34 -23.62
C LEU A 70 -3.92 11.55 -25.01
N GLU A 71 -2.59 11.61 -25.09
CA GLU A 71 -1.90 11.58 -26.37
C GLU A 71 -1.96 10.18 -26.99
N SER A 72 -2.27 10.14 -28.28
CA SER A 72 -2.36 8.91 -29.06
C SER A 72 -1.21 8.83 -30.03
N PHE A 73 -0.57 7.66 -30.12
CA PHE A 73 0.57 7.42 -30.99
C PHE A 73 0.23 6.34 -32.02
N ASP A 74 0.77 6.49 -33.23
CA ASP A 74 0.55 5.56 -34.34
C ASP A 74 1.40 4.27 -34.22
N SER A 75 2.43 4.26 -33.37
CA SER A 75 3.26 3.08 -33.13
C SER A 75 3.90 3.07 -31.73
N ILE A 76 4.38 1.90 -31.30
CA ILE A 76 5.08 1.73 -30.01
C ILE A 76 6.41 2.50 -30.03
N GLU A 77 7.09 2.53 -31.17
CA GLU A 77 8.34 3.28 -31.35
C GLU A 77 8.13 4.79 -31.15
N ALA A 78 7.03 5.34 -31.69
CA ALA A 78 6.68 6.75 -31.50
C ALA A 78 6.38 7.07 -30.02
N LEU A 79 5.60 6.22 -29.34
CA LEU A 79 5.33 6.35 -27.90
C LEU A 79 6.62 6.30 -27.06
N MET A 80 7.51 5.34 -27.34
CA MET A 80 8.76 5.19 -26.60
C MET A 80 9.75 6.33 -26.88
N ALA A 81 9.74 6.90 -28.08
CA ALA A 81 10.56 8.07 -28.39
C ALA A 81 10.12 9.30 -27.60
N ASP A 82 8.81 9.50 -27.43
CA ASP A 82 8.23 10.57 -26.62
C ASP A 82 8.50 10.38 -25.12
N LEU A 83 8.22 9.21 -24.56
CA LEU A 83 8.45 8.90 -23.13
C LEU A 83 9.92 8.98 -22.69
N ASN A 84 10.86 8.76 -23.61
CA ASN A 84 12.30 8.85 -23.34
C ASN A 84 12.92 10.17 -23.83
N ALA A 85 12.12 11.09 -24.39
CA ALA A 85 12.58 12.45 -24.56
C ALA A 85 12.72 13.04 -23.16
N ASP A 86 13.93 13.43 -22.77
CA ASP A 86 14.15 14.14 -21.51
C ASP A 86 13.28 15.41 -21.50
N ASP A 87 12.51 15.63 -20.44
CA ASP A 87 11.86 16.93 -20.13
C ASP A 87 12.89 18.06 -20.00
#